data_AF-J4CDT8-F1
#
_entry.id   AF-J4CDT8-F1
#
_cell.length_a   1.000
_cell.length_b   1.000
_cell.length_c   1.000
_cell.angle_alpha   90.00
_cell.angle_beta   90.00
_cell.angle_gamma   90.00
#
_symmetry.space_group_name_H-M   'P 1'
#
loop_
_entity.id
_entity.type
_entity.pdbx_description
1 polymer ?
#
loop_
_entity_poly.entity_id
_entity_poly.type
_entity_poly.pdbx_seq_one_letter_code
_entity_poly.pdbx_strand_id
1 'polypeptide(L)'
;MDRNFEFGNSNNGLTNFNNNDTHNLNFSFNSNDDLTHLGKLKNELRESLEFLETKIKTEPTNNQEWQIILDRKNSTKTKLNSANSQLNQLLKQNSMNSNSVKYVQIQRYSSIFDQLTSEFNNVSKQLDSKYQRFVLFSSPNQYYTENEKNTKVFYSNKGVVEAIKDVESLEDQAKMNLEMIKRGNRRLLKAYNRVNTMINKHLVDVNKLQKSISYIMARNRMIFAIIIGIFLFFVLYKIFSLFS
;
A
#
# COMPACT_ATOMS: atom_id res chain seq x y z
N MET A 1 -20.29 37.87 59.32
CA MET A 1 -20.78 36.70 58.57
C MET A 1 -19.97 36.69 57.29
N ASP A 2 -18.83 36.01 57.29
CA ASP A 2 -17.96 35.93 56.13
C ASP A 2 -17.43 34.50 56.02
N ARG A 3 -17.53 33.97 54.81
CA ARG A 3 -17.38 32.56 54.46
C ARG A 3 -15.89 32.21 54.33
N ASN A 4 -15.48 31.14 55.01
CA ASN A 4 -14.22 30.46 54.83
C ASN A 4 -14.06 30.00 53.37
N PHE A 5 -12.99 30.46 52.70
CA PHE A 5 -12.48 29.84 51.48
C PHE A 5 -11.37 28.87 51.88
N GLU A 6 -11.72 27.59 51.99
CA GLU A 6 -10.75 26.50 52.10
C GLU A 6 -10.19 26.18 50.71
N PHE A 7 -8.86 26.15 50.63
CA PHE A 7 -8.10 25.64 49.49
C PHE A 7 -8.29 24.12 49.39
N GLY A 8 -9.21 23.71 48.52
CA GLY A 8 -9.40 22.32 48.10
C GLY A 8 -8.36 21.92 47.05
N ASN A 9 -7.42 21.10 47.50
CA ASN A 9 -6.41 20.36 46.77
C ASN A 9 -6.89 19.82 45.39
N SER A 10 -6.30 20.34 44.30
CA SER A 10 -6.46 19.82 42.93
C SER A 10 -5.67 18.50 42.78
N ASN A 11 -6.22 17.42 43.35
CA ASN A 11 -5.83 16.08 42.93
C ASN A 11 -6.43 15.84 41.54
N ASN A 12 -5.58 16.02 40.53
CA ASN A 12 -5.78 15.52 39.17
C ASN A 12 -6.22 14.06 39.25
N GLY A 13 -7.51 13.86 39.00
CA GLY A 13 -8.14 12.56 38.96
C GLY A 13 -7.49 11.71 37.87
N LEU A 14 -6.81 10.65 38.32
CA LEU A 14 -6.95 9.37 37.65
C LEU A 14 -8.45 9.05 37.58
N THR A 15 -9.09 9.38 36.47
CA THR A 15 -10.38 8.80 36.12
C THR A 15 -10.15 7.74 35.07
N ASN A 16 -10.26 6.49 35.53
CA ASN A 16 -10.70 5.31 34.80
C ASN A 16 -10.98 5.56 33.31
N PHE A 17 -10.06 5.14 32.45
CA PHE A 17 -10.43 4.67 31.12
C PHE A 17 -11.20 3.36 31.31
N ASN A 18 -12.49 3.50 31.58
CA ASN A 18 -13.45 2.42 31.59
C ASN A 18 -13.58 1.95 30.13
N ASN A 19 -12.86 0.89 29.76
CA ASN A 19 -12.90 0.20 28.48
C ASN A 19 -14.23 -0.57 28.26
N ASN A 20 -15.37 0.02 28.66
CA ASN A 20 -16.69 -0.61 28.55
C ASN A 20 -17.77 0.25 27.88
N ASP A 21 -17.43 1.43 27.36
CA ASP A 21 -18.33 2.15 26.45
C ASP A 21 -18.00 1.81 25.00
N THR A 22 -18.08 0.52 24.67
CA THR A 22 -18.53 0.16 23.32
C THR A 22 -19.96 0.67 23.22
N HIS A 23 -20.12 1.91 22.75
CA HIS A 23 -21.38 2.38 22.20
C HIS A 23 -21.78 1.33 21.17
N ASN A 24 -22.74 0.50 21.57
CA ASN A 24 -23.43 -0.43 20.73
C ASN A 24 -24.20 0.44 19.73
N LEU A 25 -23.52 0.78 18.64
CA LEU A 25 -24.06 1.55 17.52
C LEU A 25 -25.07 0.65 16.83
N ASN A 26 -26.25 0.57 17.43
CA ASN A 26 -27.38 -0.20 16.97
C ASN A 26 -28.04 0.58 15.82
N PHE A 27 -27.38 0.53 14.67
CA PHE A 27 -27.92 1.10 13.45
C PHE A 27 -28.80 0.05 12.77
N SER A 28 -30.10 0.31 12.76
CA SER A 28 -31.03 -0.29 11.82
C SER A 28 -30.68 0.23 10.43
N PHE A 29 -30.08 -0.61 9.58
CA PHE A 29 -29.54 -0.20 8.29
C PHE A 29 -30.45 -0.59 7.13
N ASN A 30 -30.89 0.41 6.36
CA ASN A 30 -31.62 0.24 5.12
C ASN A 30 -30.63 0.32 3.93
N SER A 31 -30.61 -0.73 3.12
CA SER A 31 -29.46 -1.07 2.28
C SER A 31 -29.10 -0.10 1.13
N ASN A 32 -29.91 0.92 0.84
CA ASN A 32 -29.60 1.95 -0.18
C ASN A 32 -28.92 3.19 0.40
N ASP A 33 -29.10 3.47 1.69
CA ASP A 33 -28.44 4.60 2.37
C ASP A 33 -26.96 4.28 2.67
N ASP A 34 -26.63 3.00 2.79
CA ASP A 34 -25.28 2.51 3.12
C ASP A 34 -24.21 2.86 2.09
N LEU A 35 -24.52 2.77 0.79
CA LEU A 35 -23.56 3.09 -0.28
C LEU A 35 -23.31 4.59 -0.40
N THR A 36 -24.32 5.42 -0.10
CA THR A 36 -24.19 6.88 -0.08
C THR A 36 -23.32 7.31 1.10
N HIS A 37 -23.49 6.67 2.25
CA HIS A 37 -22.65 6.88 3.43
C HIS A 37 -21.18 6.51 3.17
N LEU A 38 -20.92 5.36 2.55
CA LEU A 38 -19.57 4.95 2.13
C LEU A 38 -18.94 5.94 1.14
N GLY A 39 -19.74 6.52 0.24
CA GLY A 39 -19.30 7.56 -0.68
C GLY A 39 -18.81 8.83 0.04
N LYS A 40 -19.53 9.28 1.07
CA LYS A 40 -19.12 10.43 1.90
C LYS A 40 -17.87 10.13 2.71
N LEU A 41 -17.85 8.97 3.39
CA LEU A 41 -16.70 8.50 4.17
C LEU A 41 -15.42 8.42 3.34
N LYS A 42 -15.52 7.94 2.09
CA LYS A 42 -14.39 7.90 1.16
C LYS A 42 -13.76 9.29 1.00
N ASN A 43 -14.57 10.32 0.77
CA ASN A 43 -14.08 11.68 0.56
C ASN A 43 -13.46 12.25 1.85
N GLU A 44 -14.13 12.08 3.00
CA GLU A 44 -13.60 12.54 4.29
C GLU A 44 -12.26 11.88 4.66
N LEU A 45 -12.11 10.59 4.37
CA LEU A 45 -10.87 9.86 4.60
C LEU A 45 -9.76 10.33 3.67
N ARG A 46 -10.09 10.64 2.41
CA ARG A 46 -9.14 11.20 1.45
C ARG A 46 -8.61 12.56 1.89
N GLU A 47 -9.51 13.47 2.29
CA GLU A 47 -9.14 14.77 2.83
C GLU A 47 -8.29 14.65 4.11
N SER A 48 -8.63 13.70 4.97
CA SER A 48 -7.85 13.45 6.19
C SER A 48 -6.45 12.91 5.88
N LEU A 49 -6.31 12.05 4.87
CA LEU A 49 -5.01 11.56 4.41
C LEU A 49 -4.15 12.68 3.81
N GLU A 50 -4.72 13.51 2.94
CA GLU A 50 -4.03 14.65 2.33
C GLU A 50 -3.53 15.63 3.41
N PHE A 51 -4.33 15.88 4.45
CA PHE A 51 -3.89 16.67 5.60
C PHE A 51 -2.68 16.04 6.31
N LEU A 52 -2.75 14.75 6.61
CA LEU A 52 -1.67 14.03 7.31
C LEU A 52 -0.38 13.98 6.48
N GLU A 53 -0.49 13.73 5.17
CA GLU A 53 0.64 13.76 4.23
C GLU A 53 1.30 15.14 4.14
N THR A 54 0.47 16.20 4.12
CA THR A 54 0.98 17.57 4.12
C THR A 54 1.77 17.84 5.39
N LYS A 55 1.26 17.39 6.55
CA LYS A 55 1.96 17.55 7.83
C LYS A 55 3.25 16.75 7.94
N ILE A 56 3.35 15.60 7.28
CA ILE A 56 4.63 14.88 7.13
C ILE A 56 5.65 15.78 6.42
N LYS A 57 5.27 16.50 5.37
CA LYS A 57 6.19 17.33 4.58
C LYS A 57 6.60 18.62 5.29
N THR A 58 5.67 19.25 6.00
CA THR A 58 5.93 20.56 6.64
C THR A 58 6.66 20.47 7.98
N GLU A 59 6.78 19.26 8.56
CA GLU A 59 7.41 18.97 9.85
C GLU A 59 6.88 19.82 11.03
N PRO A 60 5.96 19.27 11.85
CA PRO A 60 5.37 20.02 12.96
C PRO A 60 6.40 20.42 14.00
N THR A 61 6.26 21.63 14.55
CA THR A 61 7.32 22.27 15.34
C THR A 61 7.07 22.25 16.85
N ASN A 62 5.85 21.95 17.28
CA ASN A 62 5.46 22.03 18.69
C ASN A 62 4.49 20.90 19.12
N ASN A 63 4.36 20.72 20.43
CA ASN A 63 3.54 19.66 21.03
C ASN A 63 2.05 19.78 20.68
N GLN A 64 1.51 21.00 20.58
CA GLN A 64 0.09 21.22 20.29
C GLN A 64 -0.26 20.79 18.86
N GLU A 65 0.60 21.11 17.88
CA GLU A 65 0.45 20.65 16.51
C GLU A 65 0.54 19.13 16.40
N TRP A 66 1.48 18.52 17.12
CA TRP A 66 1.59 17.06 17.16
C TRP A 66 0.36 16.39 17.76
N GLN A 67 -0.23 16.97 18.80
CA GLN A 67 -1.45 16.43 19.39
C GLN A 67 -2.62 16.45 18.38
N ILE A 68 -2.82 17.57 17.67
CA ILE A 68 -3.85 17.69 16.62
C ILE A 68 -3.64 16.62 15.53
N ILE A 69 -2.38 16.37 15.14
CA ILE A 69 -2.03 15.38 14.13
C ILE A 69 -2.31 13.96 14.62
N LEU A 70 -1.97 13.64 15.87
CA LEU A 70 -2.21 12.33 16.48
C LEU A 70 -3.71 12.06 16.67
N ASP A 71 -4.46 13.06 17.14
CA ASP A 71 -5.91 12.96 17.30
C ASP A 71 -6.59 12.72 15.95
N ARG A 72 -6.15 13.44 14.91
CA ARG A 72 -6.66 13.24 13.55
C ARG A 72 -6.28 11.88 12.99
N LYS A 73 -5.04 11.42 13.19
CA LYS A 73 -4.58 10.07 12.81
C LYS A 73 -5.46 8.98 13.45
N ASN A 74 -5.74 9.11 14.74
CA ASN A 74 -6.56 8.14 15.48
C ASN A 74 -8.02 8.17 15.00
N SER A 75 -8.59 9.35 14.77
CA SER A 75 -9.94 9.51 14.21
C SER A 75 -10.06 8.87 12.82
N THR A 76 -9.09 9.12 11.94
CA THR A 76 -9.03 8.51 10.59
C THR A 76 -8.95 6.99 10.68
N LYS A 77 -8.13 6.43 11.58
CA LYS A 77 -8.04 4.98 11.82
C LYS A 77 -9.39 4.39 12.23
N THR A 78 -10.10 5.02 13.16
CA THR A 78 -11.41 4.56 13.63
C THR A 78 -12.46 4.58 12.51
N LYS A 79 -12.53 5.67 11.73
CA LYS A 79 -13.45 5.78 10.59
C LYS A 79 -13.18 4.72 9.52
N LEU A 80 -11.91 4.46 9.23
CA LEU A 80 -11.47 3.49 8.24
C LEU A 80 -11.78 2.04 8.67
N ASN A 81 -11.57 1.71 9.96
CA ASN A 81 -11.98 0.42 10.52
C ASN A 81 -13.50 0.22 10.50
N SER A 82 -14.27 1.27 10.80
CA SER A 82 -15.73 1.24 10.73
C SER A 82 -16.21 0.97 9.30
N ALA A 83 -15.67 1.69 8.31
CA ALA A 83 -16.03 1.50 6.90
C ALA A 83 -15.67 0.11 6.38
N ASN A 84 -14.48 -0.42 6.73
CA ASN A 84 -14.08 -1.78 6.38
C ASN A 84 -15.01 -2.82 7.03
N SER A 85 -15.46 -2.59 8.26
CA SER A 85 -16.43 -3.46 8.92
C SER A 85 -17.79 -3.44 8.22
N GLN A 86 -18.27 -2.26 7.83
CA GLN A 86 -19.51 -2.08 7.07
C GLN A 86 -19.43 -2.78 5.70
N LEU A 87 -18.32 -2.63 4.97
CA LEU A 87 -18.10 -3.29 3.68
C LEU A 87 -18.09 -4.82 3.80
N ASN A 88 -17.43 -5.35 4.83
CA ASN A 88 -17.42 -6.79 5.10
C ASN A 88 -18.83 -7.33 5.41
N GLN A 89 -19.66 -6.57 6.11
CA GLN A 89 -21.06 -6.94 6.35
C GLN A 89 -21.87 -6.92 5.05
N LEU A 90 -21.75 -5.86 4.25
CA LEU A 90 -22.43 -5.72 2.96
C LEU A 90 -22.04 -6.81 1.95
N LEU A 91 -20.76 -7.20 1.92
CA LEU A 91 -20.27 -8.31 1.08
C LEU A 91 -20.86 -9.65 1.52
N LYS A 92 -20.92 -9.92 2.82
CA LYS A 92 -21.53 -11.14 3.36
C LYS A 92 -23.02 -11.21 3.03
N GLN A 93 -23.77 -10.13 3.28
CA GLN A 93 -25.20 -10.05 3.03
C GLN A 93 -25.56 -10.15 1.53
N ASN A 94 -24.78 -9.51 0.65
CA ASN A 94 -25.06 -9.52 -0.80
C ASN A 94 -24.43 -10.69 -1.57
N SER A 95 -23.58 -11.50 -0.93
CA SER A 95 -23.10 -12.76 -1.54
C SER A 95 -24.24 -13.76 -1.83
N MET A 96 -25.39 -13.59 -1.18
CA MET A 96 -26.57 -14.44 -1.30
C MET A 96 -27.74 -13.78 -2.08
N ASN A 97 -27.59 -12.55 -2.57
CA ASN A 97 -28.67 -11.78 -3.23
C ASN A 97 -28.37 -11.48 -4.73
N SER A 98 -29.42 -11.41 -5.54
CA SER A 98 -29.39 -11.38 -7.01
C SER A 98 -29.10 -10.03 -7.68
N ASN A 99 -28.88 -8.95 -6.91
CA ASN A 99 -28.62 -7.62 -7.49
C ASN A 99 -27.14 -7.41 -7.85
N SER A 100 -26.79 -7.80 -9.07
CA SER A 100 -25.43 -7.74 -9.62
C SER A 100 -24.81 -6.34 -9.60
N VAL A 101 -25.60 -5.29 -9.86
CA VAL A 101 -25.12 -3.90 -9.89
C VAL A 101 -24.67 -3.46 -8.50
N LYS A 102 -25.49 -3.75 -7.48
CA LYS A 102 -25.19 -3.43 -6.09
C LYS A 102 -23.95 -4.18 -5.59
N TYR A 103 -23.83 -5.45 -5.94
CA TYR A 103 -22.65 -6.25 -5.60
C TYR A 103 -21.36 -5.67 -6.20
N VAL A 104 -21.38 -5.28 -7.48
CA VAL A 104 -20.23 -4.61 -8.14
C VAL A 104 -19.89 -3.29 -7.46
N GLN A 105 -20.87 -2.50 -7.03
CA GLN A 105 -20.63 -1.24 -6.31
C GLN A 105 -19.96 -1.49 -4.94
N ILE A 106 -20.41 -2.50 -4.20
CA ILE A 106 -19.80 -2.88 -2.91
C ILE A 106 -18.35 -3.34 -3.13
N GLN A 107 -18.09 -4.17 -4.15
CA GLN A 107 -16.72 -4.60 -4.49
C GLN A 107 -15.82 -3.41 -4.86
N ARG A 108 -16.34 -2.43 -5.62
CA ARG A 108 -15.60 -1.20 -5.94
C ARG A 108 -15.24 -0.43 -4.68
N TYR A 109 -16.19 -0.23 -3.76
CA TYR A 109 -15.87 0.43 -2.50
C TYR A 109 -14.89 -0.38 -1.65
N SER A 110 -15.00 -1.71 -1.60
CA SER A 110 -13.99 -2.56 -0.94
C SER A 110 -12.58 -2.26 -1.46
N SER A 111 -12.39 -2.27 -2.77
CA SER A 111 -11.07 -1.98 -3.37
C SER A 111 -10.58 -0.55 -3.05
N ILE A 112 -11.48 0.44 -3.01
CA ILE A 112 -11.12 1.82 -2.68
C ILE A 112 -10.68 1.93 -1.22
N PHE A 113 -11.41 1.32 -0.30
CA PHE A 113 -11.07 1.37 1.12
C PHE A 113 -9.84 0.52 1.45
N ASP A 114 -9.58 -0.56 0.73
CA ASP A 114 -8.32 -1.31 0.81
C ASP A 114 -7.13 -0.42 0.42
N GLN A 115 -7.27 0.36 -0.66
CA GLN A 115 -6.25 1.33 -1.07
C GLN A 115 -6.05 2.41 0.00
N LEU A 116 -7.13 3.04 0.49
CA LEU A 116 -7.05 4.05 1.56
C LEU A 116 -6.42 3.48 2.83
N THR A 117 -6.68 2.20 3.15
CA THR A 117 -6.07 1.50 4.29
C THR A 117 -4.56 1.36 4.11
N SER A 118 -4.12 0.97 2.91
CA SER A 118 -2.70 0.84 2.59
C SER A 118 -1.98 2.19 2.66
N GLU A 119 -2.57 3.24 2.07
CA GLU A 119 -2.05 4.61 2.12
C GLU A 119 -1.96 5.12 3.56
N PHE A 120 -3.04 4.98 4.34
CA PHE A 120 -3.08 5.35 5.75
C PHE A 120 -2.01 4.65 6.58
N ASN A 121 -1.82 3.35 6.40
CA ASN A 121 -0.82 2.59 7.15
C ASN A 121 0.61 3.08 6.84
N ASN A 122 0.89 3.49 5.60
CA ASN A 122 2.18 4.06 5.24
C ASN A 122 2.38 5.45 5.88
N VAL A 123 1.39 6.33 5.75
CA VAL A 123 1.39 7.66 6.35
C VAL A 123 1.52 7.59 7.87
N SER A 124 0.79 6.68 8.53
CA SER A 124 0.85 6.47 9.98
C SER A 124 2.25 6.08 10.43
N LYS A 125 2.91 5.13 9.74
CA LYS A 125 4.28 4.71 10.09
C LYS A 125 5.28 5.86 9.99
N GLN A 126 5.16 6.68 8.95
CA GLN A 126 6.03 7.85 8.77
C GLN A 126 5.77 8.91 9.86
N LEU A 127 4.50 9.16 10.20
CA LEU A 127 4.13 10.05 11.29
C LEU A 127 4.65 9.55 12.64
N ASP A 128 4.51 8.27 12.93
CA ASP A 128 4.98 7.67 14.18
C ASP A 128 6.51 7.81 14.32
N SER A 129 7.26 7.55 13.25
CA SER A 129 8.72 7.75 13.24
C SER A 129 9.11 9.21 13.45
N LYS A 130 8.44 10.15 12.77
CA LYS A 130 8.71 11.59 12.95
C LYS A 130 8.33 12.09 14.33
N TYR A 131 7.21 11.61 14.89
CA TYR A 131 6.78 11.97 16.24
C TYR A 131 7.77 11.45 17.29
N GLN A 132 8.24 10.20 17.16
CA GLN A 132 9.30 9.65 18.02
C GLN A 132 10.55 10.52 17.98
N ARG A 133 11.00 10.90 16.77
CA ARG A 133 12.13 11.82 16.60
C ARG A 133 11.89 13.16 17.29
N PHE A 134 10.70 13.75 17.12
CA PHE A 134 10.34 14.99 17.76
C PHE A 134 10.36 14.88 19.29
N VAL A 135 9.75 13.86 19.88
CA VAL A 135 9.76 13.66 21.35
C VAL A 135 11.19 13.55 21.90
N LEU A 136 12.08 12.83 21.18
CA LEU A 136 13.46 12.60 21.59
C LEU A 136 14.37 13.83 21.46
N PHE A 137 14.21 14.65 20.42
CA PHE A 137 15.15 15.74 20.11
C PHE A 137 14.59 17.15 20.36
N SER A 138 13.28 17.30 20.49
CA SER A 138 12.62 18.60 20.72
C SER A 138 12.39 18.89 22.22
N SER A 139 12.70 17.92 23.10
CA SER A 139 12.59 18.05 24.56
C SER A 139 13.92 18.24 25.32
N PRO A 140 14.89 19.09 24.92
CA PRO A 140 15.98 19.42 25.84
C PRO A 140 15.44 20.10 27.10
N ASN A 141 14.50 21.04 26.99
CA ASN A 141 14.20 21.97 28.10
C ASN A 141 13.13 21.52 29.10
N GLN A 142 12.52 20.33 28.95
CA GLN A 142 11.48 19.87 29.89
C GLN A 142 12.01 18.98 31.03
N TYR A 143 13.26 18.53 30.96
CA TYR A 143 13.89 17.71 32.02
C TYR A 143 14.93 18.44 32.87
N TYR A 144 15.25 19.70 32.54
CA TYR A 144 16.19 20.51 33.33
C TYR A 144 15.43 21.43 34.28
N THR A 145 15.19 20.97 35.51
CA THR A 145 15.07 21.90 36.64
C THR A 145 16.48 22.39 36.99
N GLU A 146 16.65 23.69 37.19
CA GLU A 146 17.95 24.38 37.36
C GLU A 146 18.80 23.92 38.58
N ASN A 147 18.41 22.87 39.29
CA ASN A 147 19.03 22.44 40.55
C ASN A 147 20.07 21.31 40.46
N GLU A 148 20.37 20.75 39.29
CA GLU A 148 21.34 19.64 39.18
C GLU A 148 22.68 20.05 38.54
N LYS A 149 23.43 20.96 39.19
CA LYS A 149 24.81 21.29 38.78
C LYS A 149 25.87 20.26 39.23
N ASN A 150 25.52 19.25 40.04
CA ASN A 150 26.49 18.30 40.61
C ASN A 150 26.52 16.90 39.97
N THR A 151 25.74 16.64 38.91
CA THR A 151 25.57 15.27 38.39
C THR A 151 26.24 15.04 37.03
N LYS A 152 27.25 15.84 36.64
CA LYS A 152 27.85 15.76 35.29
C LYS A 152 28.51 14.43 34.93
N VAL A 153 28.92 13.60 35.91
CA VAL A 153 29.63 12.34 35.65
C VAL A 153 28.69 11.13 35.58
N PHE A 154 27.51 11.19 36.21
CA PHE A 154 26.55 10.07 36.19
C PHE A 154 25.66 10.06 34.93
N TYR A 155 25.52 11.21 34.24
CA TYR A 155 24.67 11.34 33.05
C TYR A 155 25.38 11.05 31.72
N SER A 156 26.72 11.08 31.64
CA SER A 156 27.41 10.70 30.38
C SER A 156 27.28 9.20 30.10
N ASN A 157 27.30 8.35 31.13
CA ASN A 157 27.13 6.90 30.97
C ASN A 157 25.69 6.50 30.62
N LYS A 158 24.66 7.24 31.09
CA LYS A 158 23.28 7.02 30.64
C LYS A 158 23.10 7.36 29.16
N GLY A 159 23.64 8.50 28.71
CA GLY A 159 23.58 8.88 27.29
C GLY A 159 24.32 7.92 26.37
N VAL A 160 25.44 7.34 26.83
CA VAL A 160 26.16 6.29 26.09
C VAL A 160 25.37 4.98 26.05
N VAL A 161 24.75 4.55 27.15
CA VAL A 161 23.92 3.32 27.18
C VAL A 161 22.66 3.46 26.32
N GLU A 162 22.07 4.66 26.27
CA GLU A 162 20.90 4.96 25.45
C GLU A 162 21.26 5.04 23.97
N ALA A 163 22.41 5.63 23.63
CA ALA A 163 22.97 5.59 22.27
C ALA A 163 23.35 4.16 21.83
N ILE A 164 23.86 3.31 22.74
CA ILE A 164 24.14 1.90 22.46
C ILE A 164 22.83 1.13 22.21
N LYS A 165 21.79 1.35 23.01
CA LYS A 165 20.45 0.78 22.77
C LYS A 165 19.85 1.23 21.44
N ASP A 166 20.06 2.48 21.05
CA ASP A 166 19.63 2.98 19.75
C ASP A 166 20.38 2.31 18.59
N VAL A 167 21.69 2.06 18.75
CA VAL A 167 22.48 1.32 17.76
C VAL A 167 22.03 -0.14 17.67
N GLU A 168 21.78 -0.82 18.79
CA GLU A 168 21.25 -2.20 18.81
C GLU A 168 19.85 -2.28 18.18
N SER A 169 18.97 -1.32 18.48
CA SER A 169 17.64 -1.21 17.87
C SER A 169 17.72 -0.97 16.35
N LEU A 170 18.64 -0.11 15.91
CA LEU A 170 18.89 0.13 14.49
C LEU A 170 19.51 -1.11 13.80
N GLU A 171 20.36 -1.85 14.50
CA GLU A 171 20.92 -3.11 14.00
C GLU A 171 19.82 -4.17 13.80
N ASP A 172 18.93 -4.33 14.78
CA ASP A 172 17.80 -5.26 14.69
C ASP A 172 16.83 -4.88 13.56
N GLN A 173 16.56 -3.58 13.37
CA GLN A 173 15.77 -3.10 12.24
C GLN A 173 16.48 -3.33 10.90
N ALA A 174 17.79 -3.09 10.82
CA ALA A 174 18.58 -3.34 9.62
C ALA A 174 18.60 -4.84 9.27
N LYS A 175 18.70 -5.71 10.27
CA LYS A 175 18.66 -7.17 10.13
C LYS A 175 17.30 -7.64 9.63
N MET A 176 16.21 -7.11 10.19
CA MET A 176 14.85 -7.41 9.75
C MET A 176 14.61 -6.93 8.30
N ASN A 177 15.08 -5.74 7.95
CA ASN A 177 15.02 -5.21 6.58
C ASN A 177 15.82 -6.08 5.60
N LEU A 178 17.02 -6.51 5.99
CA LEU A 178 17.85 -7.42 5.19
C LEU A 178 17.15 -8.77 4.97
N GLU A 179 16.46 -9.32 5.97
CA GLU A 179 15.66 -10.53 5.80
C GLU A 179 14.50 -10.33 4.82
N MET A 180 13.78 -9.21 4.91
CA MET A 180 12.71 -8.89 3.96
C MET A 180 13.24 -8.80 2.54
N ILE A 181 14.38 -8.13 2.33
CA ILE A 181 15.04 -8.03 1.02
C ILE A 181 15.47 -9.41 0.52
N LYS A 182 16.07 -10.26 1.36
CA LYS A 182 16.42 -11.65 1.00
C LYS A 182 15.20 -12.46 0.56
N ARG A 183 14.07 -12.33 1.26
CA ARG A 183 12.80 -12.97 0.89
C ARG A 183 12.26 -12.41 -0.43
N GLY A 184 12.35 -11.10 -0.65
CA GLY A 184 12.01 -10.43 -1.91
C GLY A 184 12.82 -10.97 -3.09
N ASN A 185 14.15 -11.03 -2.95
CA ASN A 185 15.05 -11.55 -3.97
C ASN A 185 14.76 -13.01 -4.32
N ARG A 186 14.43 -13.86 -3.34
CA ARG A 186 14.01 -15.25 -3.60
C ARG A 186 12.72 -15.33 -4.43
N ARG A 187 11.76 -14.42 -4.21
CA ARG A 187 10.52 -14.37 -5.02
C ARG A 187 10.82 -13.89 -6.44
N LEU A 188 11.67 -12.89 -6.59
CA LEU A 188 12.12 -12.36 -7.88
C LEU A 188 12.85 -13.44 -8.70
N LEU A 189 13.75 -14.20 -8.07
CA LEU A 189 14.44 -15.33 -8.71
C LEU A 189 13.46 -16.41 -9.21
N LYS A 190 12.43 -16.74 -8.42
CA LYS A 190 11.38 -17.67 -8.85
C LYS A 190 10.59 -17.14 -10.05
N ALA A 191 10.26 -15.85 -10.05
CA ALA A 191 9.57 -15.22 -11.17
C ALA A 191 10.45 -15.22 -12.43
N TYR A 192 11.73 -14.85 -12.30
CA TYR A 192 12.71 -14.91 -13.38
C TYR A 192 12.82 -16.32 -13.99
N ASN A 193 12.93 -17.35 -13.16
CA ASN A 193 13.00 -18.73 -13.63
C ASN A 193 11.72 -19.19 -14.36
N ARG A 194 10.54 -18.74 -13.91
CA ARG A 194 9.25 -18.99 -14.60
C ARG A 194 9.21 -18.32 -15.97
N VAL A 195 9.66 -17.08 -16.07
CA VAL A 195 9.74 -16.37 -17.35
C VAL A 195 10.71 -17.08 -18.29
N ASN A 196 11.89 -17.45 -17.80
CA ASN A 196 12.90 -18.12 -18.62
C ASN A 196 12.44 -19.49 -19.13
N THR A 197 11.71 -20.26 -18.31
CA THR A 197 11.10 -21.53 -18.74
C THR A 197 9.99 -21.32 -19.77
N MET A 198 9.17 -20.28 -19.63
CA MET A 198 8.15 -19.92 -20.62
C MET A 198 8.77 -19.50 -21.96
N ILE A 199 9.83 -18.67 -21.91
CA ILE A 199 10.59 -18.26 -23.11
C ILE A 199 11.16 -19.50 -23.81
N ASN A 200 11.87 -20.36 -23.09
CA ASN A 200 12.48 -21.55 -23.67
C ASN A 200 11.43 -22.49 -24.30
N LYS A 201 10.26 -22.62 -23.69
CA LYS A 201 9.14 -23.39 -24.25
C LYS A 201 8.67 -22.81 -25.58
N HIS A 202 8.43 -21.50 -25.64
CA HIS A 202 7.93 -20.86 -26.85
C HIS A 202 8.99 -20.70 -27.95
N LEU A 203 10.28 -20.65 -27.60
CA LEU A 203 11.38 -20.59 -28.57
C LEU A 203 11.41 -21.85 -29.47
N VAL A 204 11.07 -23.01 -28.90
CA VAL A 204 10.91 -24.26 -29.65
C VAL A 204 9.74 -24.18 -30.63
N ASP A 205 8.61 -23.60 -30.22
CA ASP A 205 7.42 -23.44 -31.06
C ASP A 205 7.67 -22.47 -32.22
N VAL A 206 8.36 -21.35 -31.95
CA VAL A 206 8.80 -20.38 -32.97
C VAL A 206 9.72 -21.04 -33.99
N ASN A 207 10.70 -21.85 -33.54
CA ASN A 207 11.60 -22.57 -34.45
C ASN A 207 10.86 -23.61 -35.31
N LYS A 208 9.85 -24.29 -34.77
CA LYS A 208 8.99 -25.20 -35.56
C LYS A 208 8.18 -24.45 -36.59
N LEU A 209 7.57 -23.31 -36.21
CA LEU A 209 6.85 -22.42 -37.13
C LEU A 209 7.75 -21.92 -38.25
N GLN A 210 8.97 -21.50 -37.93
CA GLN A 210 9.94 -21.04 -38.93
C GLN A 210 10.27 -22.16 -39.94
N LYS A 211 10.51 -23.40 -39.48
CA LYS A 211 10.74 -24.54 -40.38
C LYS A 211 9.54 -24.81 -41.29
N SER A 212 8.31 -24.76 -40.75
CA SER A 212 7.09 -24.93 -41.53
C SER A 212 6.90 -23.83 -42.58
N ILE A 213 7.16 -22.57 -42.23
CA ILE A 213 7.10 -21.44 -43.16
C ILE A 213 8.14 -21.60 -44.26
N SER A 214 9.38 -21.95 -43.92
CA SER A 214 10.44 -22.20 -44.90
C SER A 214 10.09 -23.34 -45.86
N TYR A 215 9.50 -24.42 -45.36
CA TYR A 215 9.04 -25.54 -46.19
C TYR A 215 7.94 -25.11 -47.17
N ILE A 216 6.91 -24.39 -46.70
CA ILE A 216 5.84 -23.87 -47.56
C ILE A 216 6.41 -22.91 -48.61
N MET A 217 7.33 -22.03 -48.24
CA MET A 217 7.95 -21.08 -49.15
C MET A 217 8.76 -21.79 -50.25
N ALA A 218 9.54 -22.82 -49.89
CA ALA A 218 10.29 -23.63 -50.86
C ALA A 218 9.37 -24.37 -51.83
N ARG A 219 8.29 -24.97 -51.32
CA ARG A 219 7.27 -25.65 -52.15
C ARG A 219 6.60 -24.67 -53.11
N ASN A 220 6.22 -23.49 -52.63
CA ASN A 220 5.59 -22.47 -53.47
C ASN A 220 6.55 -21.98 -54.56
N ARG A 221 7.83 -21.74 -54.25
CA ARG A 221 8.85 -21.39 -55.26
C ARG A 221 8.97 -22.45 -56.35
N MET A 222 8.94 -23.73 -55.99
CA MET A 222 8.97 -24.84 -56.94
C MET A 222 7.74 -24.82 -57.86
N ILE A 223 6.54 -24.64 -57.29
CA ILE A 223 5.29 -24.54 -58.08
C ILE A 223 5.36 -23.36 -59.06
N PHE A 224 5.79 -22.18 -58.59
CA PHE A 224 5.96 -21.01 -59.46
C PHE A 224 6.98 -21.25 -60.58
N ALA A 225 8.12 -21.88 -60.27
CA ALA A 225 9.13 -22.22 -61.28
C ALA A 225 8.58 -23.16 -62.36
N ILE A 226 7.76 -24.16 -61.96
CA ILE A 226 7.09 -25.07 -62.91
C ILE A 226 6.13 -24.29 -63.80
N ILE A 227 5.29 -23.41 -63.23
CA ILE A 227 4.33 -22.59 -64.00
C ILE A 227 5.07 -21.70 -65.01
N ILE A 228 6.13 -21.02 -64.58
CA ILE A 228 6.95 -20.18 -65.46
C ILE A 228 7.61 -21.04 -66.56
N GLY A 229 8.11 -22.22 -66.23
CA GLY A 229 8.69 -23.15 -67.20
C GLY A 229 7.69 -23.60 -68.26
N ILE A 230 6.47 -23.95 -67.86
CA ILE A 230 5.37 -24.29 -68.77
C ILE A 230 5.03 -23.10 -69.67
N PHE A 231 4.93 -21.89 -69.10
CA PHE A 231 4.61 -20.69 -69.86
C PHE A 231 5.69 -20.38 -70.91
N LEU A 232 6.97 -20.43 -70.53
CA LEU A 232 8.10 -20.26 -71.44
C LEU A 232 8.12 -21.32 -72.53
N PHE A 233 7.81 -22.58 -72.19
CA PHE A 233 7.69 -23.65 -73.17
C PHE A 233 6.61 -23.34 -74.22
N PHE A 234 5.42 -22.90 -73.80
CA PHE A 234 4.36 -22.52 -74.75
C PHE A 234 4.75 -21.34 -75.65
N VAL A 235 5.43 -20.33 -75.09
CA VAL A 235 5.92 -19.18 -75.85
C VAL A 235 6.95 -19.62 -76.89
N LEU A 236 7.95 -20.41 -76.49
CA LEU A 236 8.98 -20.91 -77.40
C LEU A 236 8.40 -21.85 -78.46
N TYR A 237 7.54 -22.79 -78.07
CA TYR A 237 6.85 -23.69 -78.99
C TYR A 237 6.07 -22.91 -80.06
N LYS A 238 5.31 -21.88 -79.66
CA LYS A 238 4.56 -21.04 -80.59
C LYS A 238 5.48 -20.26 -81.54
N ILE A 239 6.63 -19.79 -81.07
CA ILE A 239 7.62 -19.11 -81.92
C ILE A 239 8.19 -20.11 -82.93
N PHE A 240 8.67 -21.28 -82.48
CA PHE A 240 9.23 -22.29 -83.38
C PHE A 240 8.22 -22.84 -84.40
N SER A 241 6.96 -23.03 -84.02
CA SER A 241 5.92 -23.48 -84.96
C SER A 241 5.50 -22.40 -85.97
N LEU A 242 5.86 -21.13 -85.75
CA LEU A 242 5.62 -20.04 -86.70
C LEU A 242 6.73 -19.93 -87.75
N PHE A 243 7.92 -20.46 -87.45
CA PHE A 243 9.10 -20.45 -88.32
C PHE A 243 9.34 -21.78 -89.05
N SER A 244 8.55 -22.82 -88.74
CA SER A 244 8.51 -24.10 -89.47
C SER A 244 7.33 -24.14 -90.42
#